data_AF-A0A0E9NLU7-F1
#
_entry.id   AF-A0A0E9NLU7-F1
#
_cell.length_a   1.000
_cell.length_b   1.000
_cell.length_c   1.000
_cell.angle_alpha   90.00
_cell.angle_beta   90.00
_cell.angle_gamma   90.00
#
_symmetry.space_group_name_H-M   'P 1'
#
loop_
_entity.id
_entity.type
_entity.pdbx_description
1 polymer ?
#
loop_
_entity_poly.entity_id
_entity_poly.type
_entity_poly.pdbx_seq_one_letter_code
_entity_poly.pdbx_strand_id
1 'polypeptide(L)'
;MAYFPEVFGWERPEHIKRTYDEVDFDDRTQIEEARKYYIREQWIRVMQARIVRDKLQECYRREGVNHYENCRELAEMYFKMLKTHRVTGYKARERIIDYEG
;
A
#
# COMPACT_ATOMS: atom_id res chain seq x y z
N MET A 1 12.35 12.36 3.82
CA MET A 1 11.35 11.45 3.23
C MET A 1 9.98 11.86 3.72
N ALA A 2 9.24 12.67 2.95
CA ALA A 2 7.96 13.17 3.39
C ALA A 2 6.92 12.04 3.41
N TYR A 3 6.60 11.56 4.60
CA TYR A 3 5.30 10.95 4.86
C TYR A 3 4.24 12.03 4.59
N PHE A 4 3.05 11.57 4.21
CA PHE A 4 1.95 12.34 3.64
C PHE A 4 1.20 13.39 4.52
N PRO A 5 1.46 13.68 5.83
CA PRO A 5 0.55 14.56 6.58
C PRO A 5 0.65 16.06 6.30
N GLU A 6 1.72 16.57 5.72
CA GLU A 6 2.02 18.03 5.81
C GLU A 6 1.46 18.88 4.65
N VAL A 7 0.97 18.27 3.56
CA VAL A 7 0.68 19.01 2.29
C VAL A 7 -0.82 19.22 2.05
N PHE A 8 -1.66 18.47 2.73
CA PHE A 8 -3.12 18.56 2.65
C PHE A 8 -3.58 18.30 4.08
N GLY A 9 -4.36 19.20 4.71
CA GLY A 9 -4.94 19.03 6.05
C GLY A 9 -5.98 17.91 6.13
N TRP A 10 -5.68 16.77 5.50
CA TRP A 10 -6.44 15.55 5.44
C TRP A 10 -5.80 14.57 6.42
N GLU A 11 -6.28 14.60 7.65
CA GLU A 11 -6.02 13.53 8.61
C GLU A 11 -6.80 12.29 8.15
N ARG A 12 -6.11 11.15 8.02
CA ARG A 12 -6.76 9.87 7.69
C ARG A 12 -7.81 9.61 8.77
N PRO A 13 -9.10 9.57 8.45
CA PRO A 13 -10.13 9.32 9.46
C PRO A 13 -9.90 7.96 10.10
N GLU A 14 -9.75 7.91 11.42
CA GLU A 14 -9.42 6.66 12.14
C GLU A 14 -10.55 5.63 12.16
N HIS A 15 -11.77 6.03 11.80
CA HIS A 15 -13.01 5.26 12.02
C HIS A 15 -13.14 3.96 11.21
N ILE A 16 -12.13 3.55 10.45
CA ILE A 16 -12.15 2.30 9.67
C ILE A 16 -10.76 1.65 9.76
N LYS A 17 -10.42 1.10 10.93
CA LYS A 17 -9.19 0.32 11.15
C LYS A 17 -9.48 -1.09 11.70
N ARG A 18 -10.63 -1.71 11.38
CA ARG A 18 -10.82 -3.12 11.75
C ARG A 18 -9.96 -4.02 10.86
N THR A 19 -8.96 -4.66 11.45
CA THR A 19 -8.24 -5.77 10.83
C THR A 19 -9.04 -7.05 10.99
N TYR A 20 -8.76 -8.07 10.18
CA TYR A 20 -9.43 -9.37 10.29
C TYR A 20 -9.18 -10.08 11.63
N ASP A 21 -8.14 -9.69 12.37
CA ASP A 21 -7.75 -10.35 13.61
C ASP A 21 -8.67 -10.00 14.80
N GLU A 22 -9.48 -8.94 14.69
CA GLU A 22 -10.35 -8.41 15.74
C GLU A 22 -11.85 -8.43 15.37
N VAL A 23 -12.20 -9.15 14.29
CA VAL A 23 -13.57 -9.18 13.74
C VAL A 23 -14.34 -10.36 14.30
N ASP A 24 -15.58 -10.12 14.70
CA ASP A 24 -16.56 -11.19 14.93
C ASP A 24 -17.10 -11.71 13.58
N PHE A 25 -16.91 -13.01 13.32
CA PHE A 25 -17.32 -13.64 12.07
C PHE A 25 -18.83 -13.85 11.94
N ASP A 26 -19.58 -13.73 13.04
CA ASP A 26 -21.05 -13.77 12.99
C ASP A 26 -21.65 -12.41 12.61
N ASP A 27 -20.88 -11.31 12.74
CA ASP A 27 -21.31 -9.97 12.36
C ASP A 27 -20.90 -9.61 10.92
N ARG A 28 -21.87 -9.73 10.01
CA ARG A 28 -21.69 -9.38 8.59
C ARG A 28 -21.17 -7.95 8.39
N THR A 29 -21.56 -7.00 9.23
CA THR A 29 -21.14 -5.59 9.06
C THR A 29 -19.65 -5.43 9.33
N GLN A 30 -19.13 -6.10 10.35
CA GLN A 30 -17.71 -6.07 10.70
C GLN A 30 -16.86 -6.74 9.62
N ILE A 31 -17.32 -7.85 9.07
CA ILE A 31 -16.65 -8.51 7.93
C ILE A 31 -16.56 -7.57 6.73
N GLU A 32 -17.65 -6.87 6.39
CA GLU A 32 -17.64 -5.91 5.28
C GLU A 32 -16.69 -4.74 5.51
N GLU A 33 -16.60 -4.24 6.74
CA GLU A 33 -15.64 -3.20 7.13
C GLU A 33 -14.20 -3.67 6.97
N ALA A 34 -13.87 -4.87 7.45
CA ALA A 34 -12.54 -5.47 7.34
C ALA A 34 -12.14 -5.73 5.89
N ARG A 35 -13.08 -6.18 5.05
CA ARG A 35 -12.88 -6.30 3.59
C ARG A 35 -12.50 -4.96 2.96
N LYS A 36 -13.28 -3.91 3.25
CA LYS A 36 -13.05 -2.56 2.72
C LYS A 36 -11.69 -2.03 3.19
N TYR A 37 -11.37 -2.22 4.46
CA TYR A 37 -10.09 -1.83 5.03
C TYR A 37 -8.92 -2.53 4.35
N TYR A 38 -8.96 -3.86 4.24
CA TYR A 38 -7.90 -4.65 3.63
C TYR A 38 -7.63 -4.24 2.18
N ILE A 39 -8.68 -4.05 1.38
CA ILE A 39 -8.55 -3.59 0.00
C ILE A 39 -7.99 -2.17 -0.07
N ARG A 40 -8.43 -1.28 0.81
CA ARG A 40 -7.92 0.10 0.87
C ARG A 40 -6.41 0.13 1.14
N GLU A 41 -5.91 -0.65 2.10
CA GLU A 41 -4.48 -0.72 2.41
C GLU A 41 -3.66 -1.31 1.25
N GLN A 42 -4.22 -2.27 0.50
CA GLN A 42 -3.59 -2.79 -0.72
C GLN A 42 -3.44 -1.68 -1.78
N TRP A 43 -4.48 -0.85 -1.97
CA TRP A 43 -4.41 0.29 -2.87
C TRP A 43 -3.44 1.37 -2.39
N ILE A 44 -3.38 1.64 -1.08
CA ILE A 44 -2.40 2.58 -0.50
C ILE A 44 -0.98 2.14 -0.85
N ARG A 45 -0.67 0.84 -0.71
CA ARG A 45 0.62 0.28 -1.13
C ARG A 45 0.88 0.51 -2.62
N VAL A 46 -0.09 0.24 -3.48
CA VAL A 46 0.06 0.51 -4.93
C VAL A 46 0.34 1.99 -5.19
N MET A 47 -0.33 2.90 -4.48
CA MET A 47 -0.12 4.34 -4.60
C MET A 47 1.27 4.76 -4.09
N GLN A 48 1.79 4.16 -3.03
CA GLN A 48 3.17 4.35 -2.58
C GLN A 48 4.16 3.97 -3.68
N ALA A 49 3.97 2.81 -4.32
CA ALA A 49 4.82 2.39 -5.44
C ALA A 49 4.75 3.35 -6.64
N ARG A 50 3.57 3.94 -6.91
CA ARG A 50 3.42 4.98 -7.94
C ARG A 50 4.22 6.25 -7.61
N ILE A 51 4.18 6.71 -6.37
CA ILE A 51 4.97 7.88 -5.93
C ILE A 51 6.47 7.63 -6.14
N VAL A 52 6.95 6.43 -5.80
CA VAL A 52 8.35 6.06 -6.02
C VAL A 52 8.70 6.04 -7.52
N ARG A 53 7.80 5.52 -8.36
CA ARG A 53 7.95 5.55 -9.81
C ARG A 53 8.08 6.98 -10.35
N ASP A 54 7.22 7.89 -9.89
CA ASP A 54 7.22 9.28 -10.37
C ASP A 54 8.52 9.99 -9.97
N LYS A 55 8.99 9.79 -8.73
CA LYS A 55 10.29 10.28 -8.26
C LYS A 55 11.46 9.68 -9.03
N LEU A 56 11.39 8.40 -9.37
CA LEU A 56 12.39 7.74 -10.20
C LEU A 56 12.44 8.35 -11.61
N GLN A 57 11.29 8.59 -12.22
CA GLN A 57 11.19 9.25 -13.53
C GLN A 57 11.70 10.69 -13.51
N GLU A 58 11.47 11.42 -12.41
CA GLU A 58 12.05 12.74 -12.20
C GLU A 58 13.57 12.68 -12.08
N CYS A 59 14.10 11.75 -11.28
CA CYS A 59 15.54 11.52 -11.14
C CYS A 59 16.20 11.22 -12.49
N TYR A 60 15.61 10.32 -13.29
CA TYR A 60 16.12 9.98 -14.62
C TYR A 60 16.17 11.19 -15.55
N ARG A 61 15.15 12.06 -15.50
CA ARG A 61 15.10 13.31 -16.28
C ARG A 61 16.16 14.32 -15.82
N ARG A 62 16.44 14.40 -14.52
CA ARG A 62 17.39 15.35 -13.95
C ARG A 62 18.85 14.93 -14.14
N GLU A 63 19.16 13.67 -13.89
CA GLU A 63 20.55 13.17 -13.87
C GLU A 63 21.08 12.79 -15.26
N GLY A 64 20.21 12.60 -16.25
CA GLY A 64 20.59 12.33 -17.63
C GLY A 64 21.46 11.08 -17.74
N VAL A 65 22.72 11.22 -18.13
CA VAL A 65 23.65 10.08 -18.30
C VAL A 65 24.07 9.46 -16.95
N ASN A 66 24.04 10.22 -15.85
CA ASN A 66 24.50 9.78 -14.53
C ASN A 66 23.44 9.02 -13.72
N HIS A 67 22.27 8.72 -14.31
CA HIS A 67 21.15 8.09 -13.60
C HIS A 67 21.48 6.70 -13.03
N TYR A 68 22.45 5.98 -13.59
CA TYR A 68 22.86 4.66 -13.11
C TYR A 68 23.44 4.68 -11.68
N GLU A 69 24.13 5.75 -11.31
CA GLU A 69 24.69 5.91 -9.97
C GLU A 69 23.69 6.65 -9.07
N ASN A 70 23.20 7.80 -9.54
CA ASN A 70 22.44 8.73 -8.70
C ASN A 70 20.99 8.27 -8.44
N CYS A 71 20.38 7.48 -9.33
CA CYS A 71 19.00 7.02 -9.20
C CYS A 71 18.88 5.55 -8.75
N ARG A 72 20.01 4.88 -8.45
CA ARG A 72 20.05 3.45 -8.15
C ARG A 72 19.15 3.05 -6.97
N GLU A 73 19.20 3.79 -5.88
CA GLU A 73 18.40 3.48 -4.68
C GLU A 73 16.89 3.54 -4.96
N LEU A 74 16.44 4.55 -5.71
CA LEU A 74 15.05 4.69 -6.11
C LEU A 74 14.63 3.53 -7.03
N ALA A 75 15.50 3.11 -7.94
CA ALA A 75 15.24 1.99 -8.82
C ALA A 75 15.11 0.68 -8.03
N GLU A 76 16.06 0.38 -7.14
CA GLU A 76 16.03 -0.81 -6.30
C GLU A 76 14.80 -0.85 -5.38
N MET A 77 14.44 0.29 -4.78
CA MET A 77 13.23 0.41 -3.97
C MET A 77 11.97 0.14 -4.80
N TYR A 78 11.86 0.73 -5.99
CA TYR A 78 10.74 0.48 -6.89
C TYR A 78 10.64 -0.99 -7.29
N PHE A 79 11.77 -1.63 -7.64
CA PHE A 79 11.81 -3.05 -7.96
C PHE A 79 11.36 -3.95 -6.80
N LYS A 80 11.75 -3.63 -5.57
CA LYS A 80 11.25 -4.35 -4.37
C LYS A 80 9.74 -4.16 -4.22
N MET A 81 9.23 -2.94 -4.42
CA MET A 81 7.81 -2.65 -4.31
C MET A 81 6.97 -3.38 -5.37
N LEU A 82 7.45 -3.53 -6.62
CA LEU A 82 6.73 -4.24 -7.68
C LEU A 82 6.41 -5.71 -7.37
N LYS A 83 7.20 -6.34 -6.49
CA LYS A 83 6.99 -7.72 -6.06
C LYS A 83 5.89 -7.83 -4.99
N THR A 84 5.76 -6.83 -4.13
CA THR A 84 4.93 -6.90 -2.91
C THR A 84 3.67 -6.01 -2.96
N HIS A 85 3.69 -4.89 -3.69
CA HIS A 85 2.64 -3.87 -3.71
C HIS A 85 1.65 -4.14 -4.85
N ARG A 86 1.01 -5.32 -4.82
CA ARG A 86 -0.03 -5.73 -5.78
C ARG A 86 -1.37 -5.89 -5.06
N VAL A 87 -2.46 -5.60 -5.76
CA VAL A 87 -3.81 -5.87 -5.27
C VAL A 87 -4.13 -7.34 -5.50
N THR A 88 -4.27 -8.13 -4.44
CA THR A 88 -4.58 -9.57 -4.51
C THR A 88 -6.04 -9.90 -4.19
N GLY A 89 -6.82 -8.91 -3.77
CA GLY A 89 -8.18 -9.13 -3.26
C GLY A 89 -8.20 -9.69 -1.83
N TYR A 90 -9.38 -9.82 -1.23
CA TYR A 90 -9.54 -10.26 0.16
C TYR A 90 -9.84 -11.77 0.32
N LYS A 91 -10.43 -12.42 -0.70
CA LYS A 91 -10.88 -13.83 -0.62
C LYS A 91 -9.80 -14.82 -0.22
N ALA A 92 -8.56 -14.60 -0.65
CA ALA A 92 -7.44 -15.46 -0.28
C ALA A 92 -7.10 -15.35 1.20
N ARG A 93 -7.19 -14.14 1.78
CA ARG A 93 -6.96 -13.90 3.21
C ARG A 93 -8.09 -14.47 4.05
N GLU A 94 -9.34 -14.28 3.64
CA GLU A 94 -10.51 -14.85 4.34
C GLU A 94 -10.42 -16.37 4.44
N ARG A 95 -10.13 -17.06 3.32
CA ARG A 95 -9.97 -18.52 3.34
C ARG A 95 -8.92 -18.99 4.33
N ILE A 96 -7.81 -18.28 4.48
CA ILE A 96 -6.75 -18.66 5.44
C ILE A 96 -7.29 -18.59 6.87
N ILE A 97 -8.05 -17.54 7.20
CA ILE A 97 -8.62 -17.35 8.52
C ILE A 97 -9.65 -18.45 8.83
N ASP A 98 -10.47 -18.83 7.86
CA ASP A 98 -11.43 -19.94 8.00
C ASP A 98 -10.76 -21.29 8.35
N TYR A 99 -9.47 -21.47 8.04
CA TYR A 99 -8.69 -22.68 8.38
C TYR A 99 -7.91 -22.56 9.70
N GLU A 100 -7.72 -21.34 10.22
CA GLU A 100 -7.02 -21.08 11.48
C GLU A 100 -7.97 -21.12 12.69
N GLY A 101 -9.29 -21.08 12.43
CA GLY A 101 -10.37 -21.17 13.43
C GLY A 101 -10.79 -22.60 13.79
#